data_AF-A0A7C1D0H0-F1
#
_entry.id   AF-A0A7C1D0H0-F1
#
_cell.length_a   1.000
_cell.length_b   1.000
_cell.length_c   1.000
_cell.angle_alpha   90.00
_cell.angle_beta   90.00
_cell.angle_gamma   90.00
#
_symmetry.space_group_name_H-M   'P 1'
#
loop_
_entity.id
_entity.type
_entity.pdbx_description
1 polymer ?
#
loop_
_entity_poly.entity_id
_entity_poly.type
_entity_poly.pdbx_seq_one_letter_code
_entity_poly.pdbx_strand_id
1 'polypeptide(L)'
;MHDIDILAHELSLPEGHGHDRVVQWHVFRSQDQARHFMDNIRLGEGQNIVGGRTRDSLGAIWWVGVQVDDLEKWGNGQAVNKHAASY
;
A
#
# COMPACT_ATOMS: atom_id res chain seq x y z
N MET A 1 -6.30 17.19 12.87
CA MET A 1 -4.93 16.64 13.02
C MET A 1 -4.75 15.70 11.84
N HIS A 2 -4.37 16.28 10.70
CA HIS A 2 -4.43 15.63 9.40
C HIS A 2 -3.19 14.77 9.19
N ASP A 3 -3.42 13.55 8.69
CA ASP A 3 -2.59 12.89 7.69
C ASP A 3 -1.08 13.01 7.96
N ILE A 4 -0.57 12.08 8.78
CA ILE A 4 0.84 11.70 8.67
C ILE A 4 1.01 11.33 7.20
N ASP A 5 1.70 12.17 6.42
CA ASP A 5 1.90 11.96 4.98
C ASP A 5 2.71 10.67 4.81
N ILE A 6 2.03 9.53 4.81
CA ILE A 6 2.65 8.19 4.74
C ILE A 6 3.53 8.09 3.49
N LEU A 7 3.24 8.89 2.46
CA LEU A 7 4.01 9.01 1.22
C LEU A 7 5.37 9.71 1.41
N ALA A 8 5.57 10.49 2.48
CA ALA A 8 6.85 11.10 2.82
C ALA A 8 7.78 10.15 3.59
N HIS A 9 7.24 9.07 4.18
CA HIS A 9 8.02 8.11 4.94
C HIS A 9 8.83 7.20 4.02
N GLU A 10 10.15 7.14 4.22
CA GLU A 10 11.01 6.19 3.52
C GLU A 10 10.79 4.78 4.06
N LEU A 11 10.03 3.98 3.30
CA LEU A 11 9.67 2.61 3.66
C LEU A 11 9.92 1.69 2.47
N SER A 12 10.59 0.58 2.75
CA SER A 12 10.78 -0.52 1.80
C SER A 12 9.43 -1.08 1.33
N LEU A 13 9.42 -1.64 0.13
CA LEU A 13 8.23 -2.33 -0.38
C LEU A 13 7.90 -3.52 0.54
N PRO A 14 6.61 -3.76 0.83
CA PRO A 14 6.21 -4.92 1.62
C PRO A 14 6.57 -6.21 0.89
N GLU A 15 7.12 -7.18 1.62
CA GLU A 15 7.64 -8.44 1.06
C GLU A 15 6.54 -9.46 0.67
N GLY A 16 5.26 -9.10 0.79
CA GLY A 16 4.12 -9.93 0.35
C GLY A 16 3.88 -11.22 1.15
N HIS A 17 4.76 -11.60 2.07
CA HIS A 17 4.65 -12.80 2.89
C HIS A 17 3.73 -12.63 4.13
N GLY A 18 2.82 -11.65 4.13
CA GLY A 18 1.90 -11.41 5.24
C GLY A 18 2.55 -10.88 6.53
N HIS A 19 3.88 -10.74 6.57
CA HIS A 19 4.60 -10.29 7.76
C HIS A 19 4.21 -8.86 8.18
N ASP A 20 3.90 -8.01 7.19
CA ASP A 20 3.46 -6.62 7.40
C ASP A 20 1.93 -6.48 7.43
N ARG A 21 1.18 -7.58 7.33
CA ARG A 21 -0.30 -7.62 7.19
C ARG A 21 -0.84 -6.76 6.03
N VAL A 22 0.03 -6.36 5.11
CA VAL A 22 -0.34 -5.66 3.89
C VAL A 22 -0.86 -6.68 2.90
N VAL A 23 -2.15 -6.57 2.60
CA VAL A 23 -2.84 -7.51 1.74
C VAL A 23 -2.85 -7.10 0.28
N GLN A 24 -2.65 -5.83 0.00
CA GLN A 24 -2.55 -5.30 -1.35
C GLN A 24 -1.71 -4.03 -1.30
N TRP A 25 -0.84 -3.85 -2.27
CA TRP A 25 -0.13 -2.60 -2.46
C TRP A 25 0.09 -2.31 -3.93
N HIS A 26 0.19 -1.03 -4.24
CA HIS A 26 0.44 -0.50 -5.56
C HIS A 26 1.59 0.50 -5.51
N VAL A 27 2.41 0.48 -6.56
CA VAL A 27 3.56 1.36 -6.72
C VAL A 27 3.25 2.38 -7.81
N PHE A 28 3.57 3.65 -7.53
CA PHE A 28 3.33 4.80 -8.37
C PHE A 28 4.63 5.57 -8.59
N ARG A 29 4.77 6.13 -9.79
CA ARG A 29 5.88 7.04 -10.14
C ARG A 29 5.60 8.50 -9.75
N SER A 30 4.39 8.80 -9.28
CA SER A 30 3.98 10.14 -8.89
C SER A 30 3.30 10.10 -7.52
N GLN A 31 3.72 10.98 -6.62
CA GLN A 31 3.07 11.17 -5.30
C GLN A 31 1.58 11.50 -5.45
N ASP A 32 1.24 12.33 -6.43
CA ASP A 32 -0.14 12.75 -6.68
C ASP A 32 -1.05 11.56 -7.05
N GLN A 33 -0.56 10.64 -7.90
CA GLN A 33 -1.28 9.40 -8.23
C GLN A 33 -1.44 8.49 -7.02
N ALA A 34 -0.40 8.36 -6.19
CA ALA A 34 -0.47 7.60 -4.95
C ALA A 34 -1.55 8.18 -4.01
N ARG A 35 -1.60 9.50 -3.87
CA ARG A 35 -2.60 10.21 -3.07
C ARG A 35 -4.01 10.03 -3.62
N HIS A 36 -4.19 10.16 -4.93
CA HIS A 36 -5.47 9.89 -5.59
C HIS A 36 -5.94 8.45 -5.36
N PHE A 37 -5.02 7.49 -5.43
CA PHE A 37 -5.32 6.10 -5.14
C PHE A 37 -5.80 5.93 -3.70
N MET A 38 -5.08 6.50 -2.71
CA MET A 38 -5.49 6.49 -1.29
C MET A 38 -6.92 7.01 -1.09
N ASP A 39 -7.26 8.13 -1.73
CA ASP A 39 -8.61 8.74 -1.63
C ASP A 39 -9.71 7.84 -2.23
N ASN A 40 -9.35 7.01 -3.21
CA ASN A 40 -10.26 6.06 -3.85
C ASN A 40 -10.36 4.71 -3.11
N ILE A 41 -9.47 4.42 -2.17
CA ILE A 41 -9.51 3.18 -1.38
C ILE A 41 -10.66 3.27 -0.37
N ARG A 42 -11.62 2.36 -0.48
CA ARG A 42 -12.64 2.17 0.54
C ARG A 42 -12.15 1.19 1.59
N LEU A 43 -11.79 1.71 2.75
CA LEU A 43 -11.45 0.89 3.91
C LEU A 43 -12.72 0.31 4.54
N GLY A 44 -12.70 -1.00 4.76
CA GLY A 44 -13.62 -1.71 5.64
C GLY A 44 -13.15 -1.71 7.09
N GLU A 45 -13.95 -2.33 7.95
CA GLU A 45 -13.62 -2.47 9.38
C GLU A 45 -12.34 -3.31 9.56
N GLY A 46 -11.39 -2.81 10.35
CA GLY A 46 -10.09 -3.45 10.54
C GLY A 46 -9.11 -3.32 9.36
N GLN A 47 -9.37 -2.42 8.41
CA GLN A 47 -8.44 -2.06 7.33
C GLN A 47 -7.83 -0.68 7.58
N ASN A 48 -6.54 -0.54 7.29
CA ASN A 48 -5.79 0.70 7.38
C ASN A 48 -5.04 0.95 6.07
N ILE A 49 -4.94 2.21 5.66
CA ILE A 49 -4.05 2.58 4.55
C ILE A 49 -2.64 2.72 5.14
N VAL A 50 -1.69 2.06 4.51
CA VAL A 50 -0.26 2.21 4.74
C VAL A 50 0.41 2.64 3.43
N GLY A 51 1.58 3.22 3.52
CA GLY A 51 2.26 3.72 2.33
C GLY A 51 3.61 4.27 2.70
N GLY A 52 4.40 4.48 1.66
CA GLY A 52 5.77 4.91 1.78
C GLY A 52 6.31 5.40 0.46
N ARG A 53 7.49 6.00 0.52
CA ARG A 53 8.35 6.19 -0.64
C ARG A 53 9.58 5.32 -0.51
N THR A 54 10.07 4.86 -1.64
CA THR A 54 11.41 4.27 -1.73
C THR A 54 12.08 4.76 -3.00
N ARG A 55 13.34 4.42 -3.20
CA ARG A 55 14.09 4.81 -4.37
C ARG A 55 14.61 3.57 -5.07
N ASP A 56 14.26 3.45 -6.33
CA ASP A 56 14.81 2.44 -7.22
C ASP A 56 15.91 3.06 -8.09
N SER A 57 16.63 2.22 -8.85
CA SER A 57 17.63 2.63 -9.85
C SER A 57 17.11 3.70 -10.82
N LEU A 58 15.80 3.73 -11.08
CA LEU A 58 15.14 4.70 -11.96
C LEU A 58 14.65 5.99 -11.28
N GLY A 59 14.77 6.12 -9.95
CA GLY A 59 14.33 7.31 -9.19
C GLY A 59 13.39 7.00 -8.04
N ALA A 60 12.82 8.04 -7.44
CA ALA A 60 11.86 7.91 -6.35
C ALA A 60 10.56 7.25 -6.83
N ILE A 61 10.04 6.35 -6.01
CA ILE A 61 8.76 5.68 -6.19
C ILE A 61 7.96 5.80 -4.90
N TRP A 62 6.65 5.95 -5.06
CA TRP A 62 5.70 5.97 -3.96
C TRP A 62 4.90 4.69 -4.02
N TRP A 63 4.53 4.15 -2.88
CA TRP A 63 3.67 2.99 -2.82
C TRP A 63 2.61 3.18 -1.75
N VAL A 64 1.45 2.61 -2.01
CA VAL A 64 0.29 2.66 -1.13
C VAL A 64 -0.25 1.25 -1.03
N GLY A 65 -0.46 0.79 0.19
CA GLY A 65 -1.05 -0.49 0.48
C GLY A 65 -2.19 -0.41 1.48
N VAL A 66 -2.94 -1.51 1.52
CA VAL A 66 -3.98 -1.74 2.51
C VAL A 66 -3.46 -2.79 3.47
N GLN A 67 -3.34 -2.40 4.73
CA GLN A 67 -3.03 -3.27 5.85
C GLN A 67 -4.33 -3.73 6.50
N VAL A 68 -4.40 -4.99 6.90
CA VAL A 68 -5.51 -5.52 7.71
C VAL A 68 -5.02 -5.80 9.13
N ASP A 69 -5.88 -5.61 10.11
CA ASP A 69 -5.54 -5.97 11.50
C ASP A 69 -5.39 -7.49 11.64
N ASP A 70 -6.25 -8.23 10.93
CA ASP A 70 -6.38 -9.68 11.00
C ASP A 70 -6.47 -10.30 9.59
N LEU A 71 -5.38 -10.96 9.18
CA LEU A 71 -5.27 -11.66 7.90
C LEU A 71 -6.23 -12.85 7.79
N GLU A 72 -6.56 -13.50 8.92
CA GLU A 72 -7.44 -14.67 8.96
C GLU A 72 -8.91 -14.26 8.73
N LYS A 73 -9.33 -13.11 9.29
CA LYS A 73 -10.66 -12.52 9.11
C LYS A 73 -10.87 -11.83 7.78
N TRP A 74 -9.82 -11.34 7.14
CA TRP A 74 -9.92 -10.72 5.81
C TRP A 74 -10.42 -11.70 4.74
N GLY A 75 -10.35 -13.01 5.02
CA GLY A 75 -11.14 -14.02 4.31
C GLY A 75 -10.66 -14.32 2.88
N ASN A 76 -9.49 -13.81 2.48
CA ASN A 76 -8.97 -14.05 1.14
C ASN A 76 -7.43 -14.02 1.08
N GLY A 77 -6.77 -14.85 1.90
CA GLY A 77 -5.31 -15.06 1.85
C GLY A 77 -4.75 -15.55 0.51
N GLN A 78 -5.58 -15.73 -0.53
CA GLN A 78 -5.17 -15.97 -1.92
C GLN A 78 -5.18 -14.72 -2.81
N ALA A 79 -5.82 -13.62 -2.38
CA ALA A 79 -5.88 -12.35 -3.11
C ALA A 79 -4.68 -11.41 -2.81
N VAL A 80 -3.77 -11.84 -1.93
CA VAL A 80 -2.66 -11.03 -1.39
C VAL A 80 -1.60 -10.64 -2.43
N ASN A 81 -1.74 -11.12 -3.67
CA ASN A 81 -0.76 -10.94 -4.74
C ASN A 81 -1.41 -10.74 -6.12
N LYS A 82 -2.41 -9.86 -6.24
CA LYS A 82 -2.75 -9.32 -7.57
C LYS A 82 -1.88 -8.09 -7.83
N HIS A 83 -0.68 -8.33 -8.37
CA HIS A 83 0.09 -7.33 -9.11
C HIS A 83 -0.75 -6.84 -10.29
N ALA A 84 -1.65 -5.89 -10.07
CA ALA A 84 -2.21 -5.09 -11.15
C ALA A 84 -1.15 -4.02 -11.49
N ALA A 85 -0.11 -4.46 -12.19
CA ALA A 85 0.68 -3.57 -13.02
C ALA A 85 -0.21 -3.18 -14.20
N SER A 86 -0.94 -2.08 -14.06
CA SER A 86 -1.57 -1.44 -15.22
C SER A 86 -0.44 -0.88 -16.09
N TYR A 87 -0.13 -1.60 -17.16
CA TYR A 87 0.76 -1.18 -18.24
C TYR A 87 0.04 -0.18 -19.17
#